data_AF-A0A5A8ADS0-F1
#
_entry.id   AF-A0A5A8ADS0-F1
#
_cell.length_a   1.000
_cell.length_b   1.000
_cell.length_c   1.000
_cell.angle_alpha   90.00
_cell.angle_beta   90.00
_cell.angle_gamma   90.00
#
_symmetry.space_group_name_H-M   'P 1'
#
loop_
_entity.id
_entity.type
_entity.pdbx_description
1 polymer ?
#
loop_
_entity_poly.entity_id
_entity_poly.type
_entity_poly.pdbx_seq_one_letter_code
_entity_poly.pdbx_strand_id
1 'polypeptide(L)'
;MDFARFRNLRNKDRYLGLIVREKNFLSIHKRNLPESVIEISDEMFSPDYFSNYFEYQNKQENVFHVPMSFHPFMYSQEIWNRKVNTERKRFSSIFCYGNFDAQAYLDIRRTEFTVETRVDLLAFFQKKEKFISVHGKEEIVSADNKLNKKYVFAIKENYGIKMEDIRELLSYFNFYLCCPGVVMPLCHNVIEAMSVGTIPLIQKEYAEVMYPNLTHQSNAIIFNDLDDLEYIIQDKIFNYSDQEILTMKTNVLEYYDKYLSPHGMVKNLNQSILKKKPIYLQAEHRSVKFLR
;
A
#
# COMPACT_ATOMS: atom_id res chain seq x y z
N MET A 1 -0.20 -21.15 -26.95
CA MET A 1 -1.04 -20.19 -26.21
C MET A 1 -1.57 -19.18 -27.24
N ASP A 2 -2.88 -19.11 -27.49
CA ASP A 2 -3.45 -18.26 -28.54
C ASP A 2 -3.65 -16.83 -28.01
N PHE A 3 -2.82 -15.89 -28.51
CA PHE A 3 -2.87 -14.46 -28.16
C PHE A 3 -4.21 -13.79 -28.55
N ALA A 4 -5.06 -14.44 -29.34
CA ALA A 4 -6.40 -13.93 -29.66
C ALA A 4 -7.29 -13.74 -28.42
N ARG A 5 -7.05 -14.48 -27.33
CA ARG A 5 -7.75 -14.28 -26.04
C ARG A 5 -7.31 -13.02 -25.28
N PHE A 6 -6.15 -12.45 -25.61
CA PHE A 6 -5.66 -11.18 -25.04
C PHE A 6 -5.98 -9.97 -25.93
N ARG A 7 -7.10 -10.01 -26.67
CA ARG A 7 -7.59 -8.89 -27.52
C ARG A 7 -7.72 -7.54 -26.79
N ASN A 8 -7.72 -7.53 -25.46
CA ASN A 8 -7.68 -6.31 -24.63
C ASN A 8 -6.34 -5.56 -24.69
N LEU A 9 -5.24 -6.18 -25.16
CA LEU A 9 -3.96 -5.50 -25.40
C LEU A 9 -4.05 -4.36 -26.44
N ARG A 10 -5.05 -4.42 -27.34
CA ARG A 10 -5.27 -3.38 -28.36
C ARG A 10 -6.23 -2.27 -27.93
N ASN A 11 -6.97 -2.43 -26.82
CA ASN A 11 -8.03 -1.50 -26.46
C ASN A 11 -7.86 -0.96 -25.02
N LYS A 12 -7.31 0.26 -24.93
CA LYS A 12 -7.60 1.27 -23.89
C LYS A 12 -7.19 0.99 -22.43
N ASP A 13 -6.68 -0.19 -22.05
CA ASP A 13 -6.12 -0.38 -20.71
C ASP A 13 -4.79 0.37 -20.57
N ARG A 14 -4.84 1.49 -19.83
CA ARG A 14 -3.73 2.43 -19.67
C ARG A 14 -2.51 1.79 -19.01
N TYR A 15 -2.69 0.82 -18.12
CA TYR A 15 -1.62 0.21 -17.34
C TYR A 15 -1.00 -1.00 -18.04
N LEU A 16 -1.84 -1.84 -18.68
CA LEU A 16 -1.35 -2.92 -19.53
C LEU A 16 -0.47 -2.37 -20.67
N GLY A 17 -0.83 -1.21 -21.22
CA GLY A 17 -0.03 -0.53 -22.22
C GLY A 17 1.36 -0.09 -21.73
N LEU A 18 1.55 0.15 -20.43
CA LEU A 18 2.88 0.44 -19.86
C LEU A 18 3.76 -0.81 -19.90
N ILE A 19 3.21 -1.94 -19.44
CA ILE A 19 3.90 -3.23 -19.37
C ILE A 19 4.42 -3.67 -20.75
N VAL A 20 3.60 -3.55 -21.80
CA VAL A 20 4.00 -3.96 -23.16
C VAL A 20 5.12 -3.07 -23.74
N ARG A 21 5.29 -1.86 -23.23
CA ARG A 21 6.34 -0.92 -23.65
C ARG A 21 7.65 -1.10 -22.89
N GLU A 22 7.65 -1.91 -21.81
CA GLU A 22 8.85 -2.20 -21.04
C GLU A 22 9.89 -2.91 -21.92
N LYS A 23 11.14 -2.44 -21.84
CA LYS A 23 12.24 -3.03 -22.60
C LYS A 23 12.43 -4.48 -22.15
N ASN A 24 12.55 -5.40 -23.12
CA ASN A 24 12.73 -6.84 -22.90
C ASN A 24 11.53 -7.61 -22.33
N PHE A 25 10.32 -7.02 -22.28
CA PHE A 25 9.16 -7.65 -21.63
C PHE A 25 8.58 -8.87 -22.35
N LEU A 26 8.58 -8.89 -23.70
CA LEU A 26 7.89 -9.96 -24.44
C LEU A 26 8.81 -10.66 -25.45
N SER A 27 9.31 -11.83 -25.08
CA SER A 27 9.90 -12.81 -26.00
C SER A 27 8.97 -14.02 -26.10
N ILE A 28 8.04 -14.00 -27.04
CA ILE A 28 7.10 -15.12 -27.27
C ILE A 28 7.80 -16.18 -28.13
N HIS A 29 7.79 -17.45 -27.68
CA HIS A 29 8.26 -18.62 -28.44
C HIS A 29 9.73 -18.58 -28.92
N LYS A 30 10.69 -18.55 -27.98
CA LYS A 30 12.06 -18.97 -28.31
C LYS A 30 12.16 -20.50 -28.29
N ARG A 31 12.57 -21.10 -29.41
CA ARG A 31 12.98 -22.53 -29.47
C ARG A 31 14.23 -22.81 -28.62
N ASN A 32 14.99 -21.77 -28.29
CA ASN A 32 16.21 -21.83 -27.48
C ASN A 32 15.94 -21.14 -26.14
N LEU A 33 15.36 -21.87 -25.19
CA LEU A 33 15.25 -21.41 -23.81
C LEU A 33 16.64 -21.51 -23.14
N PRO A 34 17.01 -20.58 -22.25
CA PRO A 34 18.22 -20.73 -21.44
C PRO A 34 18.12 -21.97 -20.54
N GLU A 35 19.26 -22.51 -20.09
CA GLU A 35 19.30 -23.70 -19.21
C GLU A 35 18.52 -23.48 -17.90
N SER A 36 18.47 -22.23 -17.41
CA SER A 36 17.68 -21.82 -16.25
C SER A 36 16.45 -21.01 -16.68
N VAL A 37 15.30 -21.69 -16.74
CA VAL A 37 13.98 -21.05 -16.90
C VAL A 37 13.10 -21.27 -15.68
N ILE A 38 12.30 -20.26 -15.37
CA ILE A 38 11.15 -20.41 -14.47
C ILE A 38 9.93 -20.54 -15.37
N GLU A 39 9.35 -21.73 -15.42
CA GLU A 39 8.06 -21.94 -16.08
C GLU A 39 6.94 -21.41 -15.17
N ILE A 40 6.02 -20.67 -15.78
CA ILE A 40 4.88 -20.06 -15.13
C ILE A 40 3.63 -20.55 -15.86
N SER A 41 2.70 -21.20 -15.16
CA SER A 41 1.43 -21.68 -15.72
C SER A 41 0.24 -21.13 -14.96
N ASP A 42 -0.93 -21.09 -15.59
CA ASP A 42 -2.16 -20.56 -14.99
C ASP A 42 -2.55 -21.30 -13.70
N GLU A 43 -2.23 -22.58 -13.58
CA GLU A 43 -2.51 -23.41 -12.40
C GLU A 43 -1.74 -22.97 -11.15
N MET A 44 -0.67 -22.18 -11.30
CA MET A 44 0.11 -21.67 -10.17
C MET A 44 -0.57 -20.48 -9.47
N PHE A 45 -1.52 -19.82 -10.15
CA PHE A 45 -2.11 -18.56 -9.69
C PHE A 45 -3.59 -18.68 -9.38
N SER A 46 -4.00 -18.06 -8.28
CA SER A 46 -5.40 -17.88 -7.94
C SER A 46 -5.75 -16.40 -7.79
N PRO A 47 -6.84 -15.91 -8.40
CA PRO A 47 -7.34 -14.56 -8.13
C PRO A 47 -8.11 -14.45 -6.81
N ASP A 48 -8.35 -15.56 -6.11
CA ASP A 48 -9.08 -15.61 -4.84
C ASP A 48 -8.19 -15.15 -3.67
N TYR A 49 -7.80 -13.88 -3.74
CA TYR A 49 -6.77 -13.30 -2.88
C TYR A 49 -7.11 -13.27 -1.40
N PHE A 50 -8.40 -13.21 -1.08
CA PHE A 50 -8.89 -12.92 0.27
C PHE A 50 -9.43 -14.16 0.99
N SER A 51 -9.45 -15.35 0.36
CA SER A 51 -9.87 -16.57 1.04
C SER A 51 -8.99 -16.90 2.24
N ASN A 52 -7.69 -16.56 2.21
CA ASN A 52 -6.87 -16.72 3.39
C ASN A 52 -7.43 -15.95 4.60
N TYR A 53 -7.93 -14.72 4.40
CA TYR A 53 -8.57 -13.95 5.46
C TYR A 53 -9.95 -14.51 5.84
N PHE A 54 -10.88 -14.59 4.88
CA PHE A 54 -12.29 -14.90 5.16
C PHE A 54 -12.57 -16.37 5.44
N GLU A 55 -11.90 -17.29 4.75
CA GLU A 55 -12.16 -18.73 4.86
C GLU A 55 -11.20 -19.40 5.85
N TYR A 56 -9.92 -19.00 5.82
CA TYR A 56 -8.86 -19.64 6.59
C TYR A 56 -8.41 -18.86 7.83
N GLN A 57 -9.00 -17.69 8.13
CA GLN A 57 -8.66 -16.86 9.30
C GLN A 57 -7.15 -16.54 9.39
N ASN A 58 -6.51 -16.30 8.24
CA ASN A 58 -5.08 -16.12 8.05
C ASN A 58 -4.20 -17.30 8.52
N LYS A 59 -4.76 -18.50 8.69
CA LYS A 59 -4.03 -19.71 9.11
C LYS A 59 -3.50 -20.54 7.96
N GLN A 60 -3.76 -20.16 6.71
CA GLN A 60 -3.23 -20.93 5.58
C GLN A 60 -1.72 -20.74 5.51
N GLU A 61 -1.01 -21.78 5.93
CA GLU A 61 0.43 -21.85 5.79
C GLU A 61 0.82 -22.30 4.37
N ASN A 62 2.06 -22.01 3.96
CA ASN A 62 2.62 -22.44 2.66
C ASN A 62 1.98 -21.84 1.39
N VAL A 63 1.39 -20.64 1.48
CA VAL A 63 0.95 -19.86 0.30
C VAL A 63 1.78 -18.59 0.14
N PHE A 64 1.66 -17.94 -1.02
CA PHE A 64 2.24 -16.63 -1.28
C PHE A 64 1.20 -15.68 -1.85
N HIS A 65 1.11 -14.49 -1.31
CA HIS A 65 0.23 -13.43 -1.81
C HIS A 65 1.10 -12.38 -2.47
N VAL A 66 0.85 -12.08 -3.74
CA VAL A 66 1.51 -10.96 -4.40
C VAL A 66 1.02 -9.66 -3.74
N PRO A 67 1.91 -8.85 -3.16
CA PRO A 67 1.49 -7.66 -2.42
C PRO A 67 0.93 -6.59 -3.37
N MET A 68 0.18 -5.65 -2.80
CA MET A 68 -0.05 -4.36 -3.46
C MET A 68 1.30 -3.69 -3.76
N SER A 69 1.38 -2.99 -4.88
CA SER A 69 2.60 -2.34 -5.35
C SER A 69 2.49 -0.81 -5.29
N PHE A 70 3.55 -0.09 -5.67
CA PHE A 70 3.40 1.34 -5.98
C PHE A 70 2.40 1.56 -7.11
N HIS A 71 1.89 2.78 -7.23
CA HIS A 71 1.11 3.13 -8.41
C HIS A 71 1.91 2.82 -9.71
N PRO A 72 1.32 2.16 -10.75
CA PRO A 72 2.05 1.71 -11.94
C PRO A 72 2.88 2.79 -12.65
N PHE A 73 2.40 4.05 -12.66
CA PHE A 73 3.17 5.16 -13.20
C PHE A 73 4.51 5.39 -12.50
N MET A 74 4.61 5.13 -11.20
CA MET A 74 5.87 5.29 -10.47
C MET A 74 6.95 4.32 -10.95
N TYR A 75 6.55 3.11 -11.38
CA TYR A 75 7.44 2.15 -12.03
C TYR A 75 7.83 2.62 -13.43
N SER A 76 6.85 2.95 -14.28
CA SER A 76 7.10 3.36 -15.67
C SER A 76 7.94 4.63 -15.82
N GLN A 77 7.95 5.49 -14.80
CA GLN A 77 8.72 6.74 -14.77
C GLN A 77 10.03 6.61 -13.97
N GLU A 78 10.35 5.40 -13.47
CA GLU A 78 11.55 5.13 -12.68
C GLU A 78 11.69 6.07 -11.46
N ILE A 79 10.56 6.42 -10.83
CA ILE A 79 10.55 7.30 -9.65
C ILE A 79 10.40 6.53 -8.33
N TRP A 80 9.93 5.28 -8.40
CA TRP A 80 9.72 4.41 -7.24
C TRP A 80 11.00 4.15 -6.42
N ASN A 81 12.17 4.13 -7.07
CA ASN A 81 13.48 3.83 -6.45
C ASN A 81 14.36 5.08 -6.23
N ARG A 82 13.86 6.30 -6.45
CA ARG A 82 14.63 7.53 -6.17
C ARG A 82 15.10 7.54 -4.72
N LYS A 83 16.33 7.99 -4.48
CA LYS A 83 16.86 8.06 -3.11
C LYS A 83 16.10 9.11 -2.31
N VAL A 84 15.60 8.73 -1.14
CA VAL A 84 14.96 9.63 -0.17
C VAL A 84 15.77 9.58 1.12
N ASN A 85 15.97 10.72 1.78
CA ASN A 85 16.62 10.75 3.08
C ASN A 85 15.65 10.21 4.16
N THR A 86 15.80 8.93 4.51
CA THR A 86 15.00 8.28 5.56
C THR A 86 15.43 8.66 6.97
N GLU A 87 16.67 9.15 7.13
CA GLU A 87 17.31 9.52 8.41
C GLU A 87 17.06 10.96 8.83
N ARG A 88 16.28 11.71 8.05
CA ARG A 88 15.87 13.06 8.43
C ARG A 88 15.08 13.06 9.73
N LYS A 89 15.12 14.19 10.44
CA LYS A 89 14.17 14.49 11.51
C LYS A 89 12.76 14.52 10.93
N ARG A 90 11.83 13.87 11.63
CA ARG A 90 10.43 13.75 11.25
C ARG A 90 9.53 14.52 12.20
N PHE A 91 8.37 14.92 11.71
CA PHE A 91 7.28 15.40 12.52
C PHE A 91 6.64 14.23 13.26
N SER A 92 6.44 14.39 14.56
CA SER A 92 5.61 13.47 15.36
C SER A 92 4.13 13.78 15.08
N SER A 93 3.71 13.40 13.86
CA SER A 93 2.45 13.79 13.24
C SER A 93 1.95 12.71 12.29
N ILE A 94 0.63 12.75 12.06
CA ILE A 94 -0.05 11.88 11.11
C ILE A 94 -0.17 12.63 9.79
N PHE A 95 0.22 11.99 8.70
CA PHE A 95 0.00 12.50 7.35
C PHE A 95 -1.02 11.65 6.60
N CYS A 96 -1.86 12.29 5.79
CA CYS A 96 -2.73 11.62 4.85
C CYS A 96 -2.80 12.43 3.54
N TYR A 97 -2.95 11.75 2.42
CA TYR A 97 -3.18 12.40 1.14
C TYR A 97 -4.01 11.49 0.24
N GLY A 98 -4.71 12.10 -0.72
CA GLY A 98 -5.44 11.36 -1.74
C GLY A 98 -6.72 12.06 -2.20
N ASN A 99 -7.48 11.34 -3.03
CA ASN A 99 -8.83 11.72 -3.43
C ASN A 99 -9.82 11.32 -2.33
N PHE A 100 -10.71 12.24 -1.95
CA PHE A 100 -11.74 12.04 -0.92
C PHE A 100 -13.17 12.09 -1.51
N ASP A 101 -13.30 11.71 -2.79
CA ASP A 101 -14.59 11.60 -3.48
C ASP A 101 -15.51 10.52 -2.87
N ALA A 102 -16.59 10.95 -2.22
CA ALA A 102 -17.56 10.07 -1.58
C ALA A 102 -18.22 9.06 -2.53
N GLN A 103 -18.41 9.40 -3.82
CA GLN A 103 -19.04 8.49 -4.77
C GLN A 103 -18.15 7.29 -5.08
N ALA A 104 -16.84 7.53 -5.20
CA ALA A 104 -15.88 6.46 -5.45
C ALA A 104 -15.86 5.44 -4.30
N TYR A 105 -16.03 5.87 -3.05
CA TYR A 105 -15.93 4.99 -1.87
C TYR A 105 -17.24 4.31 -1.47
N LEU A 106 -18.31 4.41 -2.27
CA LEU A 106 -19.54 3.64 -2.03
C LEU A 106 -19.37 2.15 -2.29
N ASP A 107 -18.43 1.75 -3.16
CA ASP A 107 -18.32 0.37 -3.60
C ASP A 107 -17.73 -0.57 -2.54
N ILE A 108 -16.75 -0.12 -1.75
CA ILE A 108 -16.19 -0.93 -0.65
C ILE A 108 -17.24 -1.27 0.41
N ARG A 109 -18.22 -0.38 0.63
CA ARG A 109 -19.35 -0.64 1.54
C ARG A 109 -20.30 -1.74 1.05
N ARG A 110 -20.17 -2.15 -0.22
CA ARG A 110 -20.95 -3.23 -0.83
C ARG A 110 -20.18 -4.55 -0.86
N THR A 111 -19.07 -4.64 -0.13
CA THR A 111 -18.24 -5.83 0.00
C THR A 111 -18.31 -6.36 1.43
N GLU A 112 -17.74 -7.54 1.66
CA GLU A 112 -17.68 -8.14 3.00
C GLU A 112 -16.69 -7.43 3.94
N PHE A 113 -15.90 -6.46 3.43
CA PHE A 113 -14.95 -5.71 4.25
C PHE A 113 -15.64 -4.69 5.14
N THR A 114 -15.27 -4.70 6.42
CA THR A 114 -15.75 -3.78 7.47
C THR A 114 -14.71 -2.71 7.80
N VAL A 115 -14.35 -1.90 6.80
CA VAL A 115 -13.35 -0.83 6.95
C VAL A 115 -13.94 0.58 6.87
N GLU A 116 -13.38 1.49 7.66
CA GLU A 116 -13.68 2.92 7.64
C GLU A 116 -13.22 3.53 6.32
N THR A 117 -14.15 4.13 5.57
CA THR A 117 -13.79 4.67 4.26
C THR A 117 -12.88 5.88 4.40
N ARG A 118 -12.14 6.20 3.34
CA ARG A 118 -11.29 7.39 3.29
C ARG A 118 -12.06 8.68 3.62
N VAL A 119 -13.33 8.77 3.24
CA VAL A 119 -14.20 9.92 3.51
C VAL A 119 -14.65 9.97 4.96
N ASP A 120 -14.96 8.83 5.57
CA ASP A 120 -15.32 8.75 6.99
C ASP A 120 -14.13 9.17 7.86
N LEU A 121 -12.93 8.65 7.54
CA LEU A 121 -11.70 9.03 8.22
C LEU A 121 -11.41 10.52 8.09
N LEU A 122 -11.57 11.11 6.90
CA LEU A 122 -11.42 12.56 6.73
C LEU A 122 -12.43 13.32 7.60
N ALA A 123 -13.71 12.95 7.56
CA ALA A 123 -14.76 13.59 8.34
C ALA A 123 -14.54 13.46 9.86
N PHE A 124 -13.95 12.35 10.30
CA PHE A 124 -13.52 12.14 11.68
C PHE A 124 -12.41 13.11 12.07
N PHE A 125 -11.34 13.20 11.27
CA PHE A 125 -10.19 14.05 11.56
C PHE A 125 -10.50 15.55 11.43
N GLN A 126 -11.34 15.97 10.48
CA GLN A 126 -11.72 17.38 10.27
C GLN A 126 -12.37 18.04 11.48
N LYS A 127 -12.98 17.26 12.37
CA LYS A 127 -13.62 17.75 13.60
C LYS A 127 -12.62 18.01 14.73
N LYS A 128 -11.34 17.67 14.55
CA LYS A 128 -10.32 17.74 15.59
C LYS A 128 -9.55 19.06 15.52
N GLU A 129 -9.26 19.66 16.68
CA GLU A 129 -8.52 20.93 16.77
C GLU A 129 -7.11 20.89 16.12
N LYS A 130 -6.48 19.71 16.13
CA LYS A 130 -5.13 19.50 15.57
C LYS A 130 -5.12 19.23 14.05
N PHE A 131 -6.27 19.28 13.39
CA PHE A 131 -6.40 19.08 11.95
C PHE A 131 -5.80 20.25 11.16
N ILE A 132 -5.04 19.93 10.12
CA ILE A 132 -4.48 20.90 9.17
C ILE A 132 -4.68 20.35 7.75
N SER A 133 -5.30 21.15 6.88
CA SER A 133 -5.24 20.92 5.44
C SER A 133 -4.09 21.74 4.86
N VAL A 134 -3.17 21.09 4.14
CA VAL A 134 -2.07 21.77 3.45
C VAL A 134 -2.41 22.04 1.99
N HIS A 135 -1.87 23.14 1.45
CA HIS A 135 -2.15 23.60 0.08
C HIS A 135 -0.93 23.51 -0.85
N GLY A 136 0.23 23.09 -0.35
CA GLY A 136 1.41 22.91 -1.18
C GLY A 136 2.60 22.28 -0.46
N LYS A 137 3.59 21.89 -1.26
CA LYS A 137 4.83 21.24 -0.79
C LYS A 137 5.56 22.07 0.27
N GLU A 138 5.66 23.37 0.05
CA GLU A 138 6.43 24.28 0.90
C GLU A 138 5.86 24.40 2.32
N GLU A 139 4.55 24.22 2.50
CA GLU A 139 3.93 24.21 3.83
C GLU A 139 4.38 23.02 4.69
N ILE A 140 4.91 21.97 4.07
CA ILE A 140 5.50 20.80 4.76
C ILE A 140 7.02 20.98 4.87
N VAL A 141 7.70 21.25 3.75
CA VAL A 141 9.16 21.32 3.67
C VAL A 141 9.74 22.42 4.57
N SER A 142 9.07 23.58 4.61
CA SER A 142 9.50 24.76 5.36
C SER A 142 8.85 24.87 6.75
N ALA A 143 8.16 23.84 7.22
CA ALA A 143 7.33 23.94 8.42
C ALA A 143 8.11 23.99 9.74
N ASP A 144 9.37 23.54 9.74
CA ASP A 144 10.13 23.24 10.96
C ASP A 144 9.22 22.54 12.01
N ASN A 145 9.18 22.96 13.27
CA ASN A 145 8.41 22.24 14.29
C ASN A 145 6.89 22.55 14.27
N LYS A 146 6.39 23.38 13.34
CA LYS A 146 4.98 23.82 13.31
C LYS A 146 3.99 22.70 13.05
N LEU A 147 4.41 21.68 12.31
CA LEU A 147 3.56 20.52 12.01
C LEU A 147 3.62 19.44 13.08
N ASN A 148 4.41 19.57 14.15
CA ASN A 148 4.45 18.55 15.21
C ASN A 148 3.12 18.42 15.96
N LYS A 149 2.73 17.18 16.28
CA LYS A 149 1.49 16.82 16.97
C LYS A 149 0.25 17.30 16.23
N LYS A 150 0.25 17.17 14.90
CA LYS A 150 -0.85 17.55 14.00
C LYS A 150 -1.36 16.36 13.19
N TYR A 151 -2.58 16.51 12.68
CA TYR A 151 -3.18 15.62 11.70
C TYR A 151 -3.19 16.37 10.36
N VAL A 152 -2.18 16.09 9.53
CA VAL A 152 -1.88 16.87 8.32
C VAL A 152 -2.43 16.15 7.10
N PHE A 153 -3.30 16.84 6.35
CA PHE A 153 -4.00 16.29 5.21
C PHE A 153 -3.71 17.09 3.93
N ALA A 154 -3.24 16.41 2.89
CA ALA A 154 -3.21 16.93 1.52
C ALA A 154 -4.41 16.37 0.75
N ILE A 155 -5.51 17.10 0.84
CA ILE A 155 -6.78 16.80 0.16
C ILE A 155 -6.60 17.15 -1.31
N LYS A 156 -6.87 16.23 -2.25
CA LYS A 156 -6.56 16.41 -3.69
C LYS A 156 -7.11 17.71 -4.28
N GLU A 157 -8.29 18.14 -3.85
CA GLU A 157 -8.95 19.37 -4.28
C GLU A 157 -8.16 20.63 -3.86
N ASN A 158 -7.43 20.55 -2.74
CA ASN A 158 -6.61 21.63 -2.20
C ASN A 158 -5.15 21.52 -2.66
N TYR A 159 -4.62 20.29 -2.69
CA TYR A 159 -3.24 19.99 -3.04
C TYR A 159 -3.11 18.58 -3.65
N GLY A 160 -3.12 18.53 -4.98
CA GLY A 160 -2.75 17.33 -5.73
C GLY A 160 -1.24 17.12 -5.72
N ILE A 161 -0.75 16.26 -4.82
CA ILE A 161 0.68 15.92 -4.72
C ILE A 161 1.15 15.26 -6.03
N LYS A 162 2.26 15.75 -6.59
CA LYS A 162 2.91 15.12 -7.74
C LYS A 162 3.55 13.80 -7.33
N MET A 163 3.48 12.78 -8.18
CA MET A 163 3.97 11.44 -7.84
C MET A 163 5.45 11.43 -7.43
N GLU A 164 6.27 12.26 -8.07
CA GLU A 164 7.70 12.41 -7.75
C GLU A 164 7.98 12.97 -6.34
N ASP A 165 7.02 13.70 -5.76
CA ASP A 165 7.15 14.33 -4.43
C ASP A 165 6.60 13.45 -3.30
N ILE A 166 5.76 12.45 -3.61
CA ILE A 166 5.04 11.63 -2.62
C ILE A 166 5.98 11.04 -1.56
N ARG A 167 7.03 10.34 -2.00
CA ARG A 167 7.95 9.64 -1.09
C ARG A 167 8.78 10.62 -0.25
N GLU A 168 9.16 11.75 -0.83
CA GLU A 168 9.84 12.80 -0.08
C GLU A 168 8.93 13.37 1.01
N LEU A 169 7.70 13.74 0.67
CA LEU A 169 6.73 14.29 1.63
C LEU A 169 6.42 13.30 2.75
N LEU A 170 6.19 12.03 2.42
CA LEU A 170 5.98 10.96 3.41
C LEU A 170 7.15 10.85 4.39
N SER A 171 8.39 11.06 3.93
CA SER A 171 9.58 10.96 4.78
C SER A 171 9.67 12.05 5.86
N TYR A 172 8.87 13.12 5.78
CA TYR A 172 8.79 14.14 6.83
C TYR A 172 7.95 13.71 8.04
N PHE A 173 7.18 12.63 7.96
CA PHE A 173 6.23 12.25 9.01
C PHE A 173 6.59 10.91 9.64
N ASN A 174 6.32 10.78 10.94
CA ASN A 174 6.40 9.49 11.62
C ASN A 174 5.27 8.56 11.18
N PHE A 175 4.04 9.07 11.04
CA PHE A 175 2.86 8.26 10.78
C PHE A 175 2.15 8.62 9.48
N TYR A 176 1.60 7.62 8.81
CA TYR A 176 0.71 7.79 7.66
C TYR A 176 -0.63 7.12 7.92
N LEU A 177 -1.73 7.85 7.79
CA LEU A 177 -3.08 7.31 7.90
C LEU A 177 -3.43 6.50 6.64
N CYS A 178 -3.42 5.19 6.77
CA CYS A 178 -3.73 4.25 5.70
C CYS A 178 -5.25 4.15 5.51
N CYS A 179 -5.78 4.94 4.59
CA CYS A 179 -7.16 4.82 4.15
C CYS A 179 -7.31 3.67 3.15
N PRO A 180 -8.42 2.92 3.17
CA PRO A 180 -8.64 1.81 2.25
C PRO A 180 -8.79 2.27 0.79
N GLY A 181 -8.72 1.31 -0.13
CA GLY A 181 -9.04 1.48 -1.55
C GLY A 181 -10.55 1.58 -1.80
N VAL A 182 -10.93 1.59 -3.09
CA VAL A 182 -12.31 1.81 -3.54
C VAL A 182 -13.20 0.57 -3.39
N VAL A 183 -12.63 -0.64 -3.53
CA VAL A 183 -13.38 -1.90 -3.45
C VAL A 183 -12.79 -2.92 -2.47
N MET A 184 -11.67 -2.58 -1.84
CA MET A 184 -10.95 -3.45 -0.91
C MET A 184 -10.01 -2.60 -0.05
N PRO A 185 -9.52 -3.13 1.09
CA PRO A 185 -8.63 -2.37 1.96
C PRO A 185 -7.31 -1.96 1.27
N LEU A 186 -6.71 -2.85 0.48
CA LEU A 186 -5.40 -2.64 -0.16
C LEU A 186 -5.35 -1.39 -1.07
N CYS A 187 -4.32 -0.57 -0.89
CA CYS A 187 -4.08 0.67 -1.64
C CYS A 187 -2.57 0.94 -1.84
N HIS A 188 -2.18 1.60 -2.92
CA HIS A 188 -0.77 1.94 -3.21
C HIS A 188 -0.11 2.81 -2.13
N ASN A 189 -0.89 3.65 -1.43
CA ASN A 189 -0.33 4.67 -0.55
C ASN A 189 0.35 4.09 0.71
N VAL A 190 -0.06 2.91 1.19
CA VAL A 190 0.64 2.24 2.30
C VAL A 190 2.03 1.76 1.86
N ILE A 191 2.15 1.25 0.64
CA ILE A 191 3.42 0.78 0.07
C ILE A 191 4.38 1.96 -0.09
N GLU A 192 3.85 3.08 -0.61
CA GLU A 192 4.57 4.35 -0.76
C GLU A 192 5.10 4.86 0.60
N ALA A 193 4.27 4.84 1.65
CA ALA A 193 4.64 5.24 3.01
C ALA A 193 5.72 4.33 3.62
N MET A 194 5.51 3.02 3.56
CA MET A 194 6.45 2.05 4.12
C MET A 194 7.80 2.07 3.41
N SER A 195 7.84 2.41 2.11
CA SER A 195 9.08 2.51 1.32
C SER A 195 10.08 3.57 1.79
N VAL A 196 9.64 4.47 2.68
CA VAL A 196 10.48 5.50 3.29
C VAL A 196 10.46 5.39 4.81
N GLY A 197 9.94 4.32 5.39
CA GLY A 197 9.93 4.09 6.84
C GLY A 197 8.86 4.87 7.60
N THR A 198 7.85 5.40 6.92
CA THR A 198 6.70 6.04 7.58
C THR A 198 5.77 4.96 8.11
N ILE A 199 5.44 5.05 9.40
CA ILE A 199 4.72 4.01 10.14
C ILE A 199 3.23 4.07 9.76
N PRO A 200 2.65 2.97 9.26
CA PRO A 200 1.21 2.89 9.01
C PRO A 200 0.40 3.12 10.29
N LEU A 201 -0.58 4.03 10.26
CA LEU A 201 -1.73 4.06 11.14
C LEU A 201 -2.91 3.47 10.35
N ILE A 202 -3.32 2.25 10.68
CA ILE A 202 -4.11 1.40 9.78
C ILE A 202 -5.18 0.63 10.56
N GLN A 203 -6.35 0.43 9.96
CA GLN A 203 -7.40 -0.37 10.60
C GLN A 203 -7.03 -1.86 10.61
N LYS A 204 -7.47 -2.58 11.63
CA LYS A 204 -7.15 -4.00 11.86
C LYS A 204 -7.40 -4.88 10.65
N GLU A 205 -8.58 -4.84 10.05
CA GLU A 205 -8.89 -5.67 8.88
C GLU A 205 -7.98 -5.36 7.69
N TYR A 206 -7.61 -4.09 7.48
CA TYR A 206 -6.63 -3.72 6.45
C TYR A 206 -5.23 -4.30 6.79
N ALA A 207 -4.78 -4.21 8.04
CA ALA A 207 -3.52 -4.82 8.47
C ALA A 207 -3.50 -6.36 8.32
N GLU A 208 -4.65 -7.00 8.50
CA GLU A 208 -4.84 -8.46 8.41
C GLU A 208 -4.99 -8.99 6.98
N VAL A 209 -5.20 -8.13 5.98
CA VAL A 209 -5.16 -8.51 4.56
C VAL A 209 -3.88 -8.08 3.85
N MET A 210 -2.93 -7.50 4.59
CA MET A 210 -1.54 -7.43 4.14
C MET A 210 -0.84 -8.75 4.44
N TYR A 211 0.05 -9.20 3.55
CA TYR A 211 0.73 -10.48 3.68
C TYR A 211 2.26 -10.33 3.56
N PRO A 212 3.04 -10.72 4.59
CA PRO A 212 2.59 -11.13 5.93
C PRO A 212 1.76 -10.05 6.66
N ASN A 213 0.93 -10.43 7.63
CA ASN A 213 0.11 -9.44 8.35
C ASN A 213 0.99 -8.39 9.04
N LEU A 214 0.50 -7.14 9.09
CA LEU A 214 1.13 -6.10 9.90
C LEU A 214 0.87 -6.36 11.38
N THR A 215 1.82 -5.96 12.23
CA THR A 215 1.79 -6.21 13.67
C THR A 215 1.83 -4.90 14.44
N HIS A 216 0.83 -4.70 15.31
CA HIS A 216 0.68 -3.52 16.15
C HIS A 216 1.96 -3.26 16.97
N GLN A 217 2.42 -2.01 16.99
CA GLN A 217 3.66 -1.53 17.65
C GLN A 217 4.95 -2.23 17.20
N SER A 218 4.91 -3.06 16.17
CA SER A 218 6.10 -3.61 15.53
C SER A 218 6.38 -2.89 14.21
N ASN A 219 5.44 -2.91 13.28
CA ASN A 219 5.58 -2.28 11.96
C ASN A 219 4.35 -1.47 11.55
N ALA A 220 3.40 -1.27 12.47
CA ALA A 220 2.22 -0.45 12.28
C ALA A 220 1.62 -0.02 13.64
N ILE A 221 0.84 1.05 13.64
CA ILE A 221 -0.14 1.36 14.68
C ILE A 221 -1.50 0.91 14.15
N ILE A 222 -2.05 -0.13 14.76
CA ILE A 222 -3.32 -0.74 14.35
C ILE A 222 -4.45 -0.24 15.26
N PHE A 223 -5.56 0.22 14.66
CA PHE A 223 -6.81 0.55 15.36
C PHE A 223 -7.94 -0.38 14.92
N ASN A 224 -8.92 -0.62 15.79
CA ASN A 224 -10.05 -1.51 15.48
C ASN A 224 -11.20 -0.77 14.79
N ASP A 225 -11.58 0.38 15.35
CA ASP A 225 -12.71 1.22 14.94
C ASP A 225 -12.40 2.70 15.25
N LEU A 226 -13.38 3.60 15.05
CA LEU A 226 -13.21 5.03 15.28
C LEU A 226 -13.04 5.41 16.76
N ASP A 227 -13.58 4.63 17.70
CA ASP A 227 -13.44 4.90 19.14
C ASP A 227 -12.02 4.54 19.60
N ASP A 228 -11.49 3.40 19.15
CA ASP A 228 -10.08 3.02 19.37
C ASP A 228 -9.12 3.98 18.67
N LEU A 229 -9.45 4.43 17.45
CA LEU A 229 -8.68 5.47 16.76
C LEU A 229 -8.65 6.77 17.58
N GLU A 230 -9.78 7.21 18.15
CA GLU A 230 -9.86 8.39 19.01
C GLU A 230 -8.91 8.28 20.19
N TYR A 231 -8.96 7.15 20.90
CA TYR A 231 -8.08 6.86 22.02
C TYR A 231 -6.60 6.88 21.60
N ILE A 232 -6.25 6.25 20.48
CA ILE A 232 -4.87 6.24 19.96
C ILE A 232 -4.38 7.67 19.67
N ILE A 233 -5.19 8.50 19.01
CA ILE A 233 -4.75 9.84 18.59
C ILE A 233 -4.73 10.87 19.72
N GLN A 234 -5.50 10.65 20.79
CA GLN A 234 -5.51 11.49 21.99
C GLN A 234 -4.37 11.13 22.94
N ASP A 235 -4.18 9.83 23.23
CA ASP A 235 -3.36 9.40 24.37
C ASP A 235 -2.04 8.73 23.99
N LYS A 236 -1.91 8.17 22.77
CA LYS A 236 -0.76 7.31 22.42
C LYS A 236 0.14 7.89 21.35
N ILE A 237 -0.43 8.31 20.22
CA ILE A 237 0.34 8.47 18.98
C ILE A 237 1.47 9.50 19.06
N PHE A 238 1.32 10.52 19.91
CA PHE A 238 2.34 11.57 20.11
C PHE A 238 3.22 11.35 21.34
N ASN A 239 3.04 10.25 22.05
CA ASN A 239 3.73 9.93 23.30
C ASN A 239 4.70 8.74 23.17
N TYR A 240 4.78 8.09 22.01
CA TYR A 240 5.86 7.15 21.71
C TYR A 240 7.22 7.83 21.84
N SER A 241 8.15 7.15 22.50
CA SER A 241 9.54 7.58 22.62
C SER A 241 10.28 7.52 21.27
N ASP A 242 11.35 8.28 21.14
CA ASP A 242 12.20 8.25 19.95
C ASP A 242 12.72 6.84 19.64
N GLN A 243 12.99 6.04 20.67
CA GLN A 243 13.44 4.66 20.51
C GLN A 243 12.33 3.74 19.98
N GLU A 244 11.08 3.89 20.44
CA GLU A 244 9.95 3.12 19.91
C GLU A 244 9.68 3.48 18.45
N ILE A 245 9.69 4.78 18.12
CA ILE A 245 9.57 5.27 16.74
C ILE A 245 10.69 4.71 15.87
N LEU A 246 11.93 4.76 16.33
CA LEU A 246 13.09 4.27 15.58
C LEU A 246 13.01 2.75 15.33
N THR A 247 12.60 1.98 16.34
CA THR A 247 12.38 0.54 16.21
C THR A 247 11.28 0.25 15.19
N MET A 248 10.13 0.90 15.29
CA MET A 248 9.03 0.71 14.32
C MET A 248 9.42 1.12 12.91
N LYS A 249 10.09 2.26 12.73
CA LYS A 249 10.61 2.71 11.43
C LYS A 249 11.55 1.67 10.81
N THR A 250 12.48 1.12 11.60
CA THR A 250 13.41 0.08 11.15
C THR A 250 12.64 -1.16 10.68
N ASN A 251 11.69 -1.64 11.48
CA ASN A 251 10.86 -2.79 11.13
C ASN A 251 10.01 -2.54 9.87
N VAL A 252 9.49 -1.31 9.68
CA VAL A 252 8.75 -0.92 8.47
C VAL A 252 9.65 -0.99 7.23
N LEU A 253 10.87 -0.45 7.31
CA LEU A 253 11.83 -0.49 6.21
C LEU A 253 12.23 -1.93 5.87
N GLU A 254 12.48 -2.76 6.88
CA GLU A 254 12.79 -4.18 6.71
C GLU A 254 11.61 -4.96 6.10
N TYR A 255 10.39 -4.69 6.57
CA TYR A 255 9.18 -5.27 6.01
C TYR A 255 9.02 -4.90 4.53
N TYR A 256 9.19 -3.62 4.21
CA TYR A 256 9.13 -3.14 2.83
C TYR A 256 10.21 -3.82 1.97
N ASP A 257 11.47 -3.81 2.38
CA ASP A 257 12.57 -4.38 1.60
C ASP A 257 12.34 -5.88 1.34
N LYS A 258 11.93 -6.62 2.39
CA LYS A 258 11.76 -8.06 2.34
C LYS A 258 10.53 -8.51 1.54
N TYR A 259 9.41 -7.80 1.63
CA TYR A 259 8.13 -8.28 1.10
C TYR A 259 7.52 -7.40 0.00
N LEU A 260 7.66 -6.08 0.09
CA LEU A 260 6.92 -5.13 -0.77
C LEU A 260 7.79 -4.54 -1.90
N SER A 261 9.11 -4.49 -1.73
CA SER A 261 10.02 -3.97 -2.74
C SER A 261 10.00 -4.87 -3.98
N PRO A 262 10.28 -4.36 -5.19
CA PRO A 262 10.36 -5.20 -6.38
C PRO A 262 11.34 -6.38 -6.22
N HIS A 263 12.48 -6.14 -5.55
CA HIS A 263 13.47 -7.20 -5.30
C HIS A 263 12.94 -8.26 -4.32
N GLY A 264 12.36 -7.82 -3.19
CA GLY A 264 11.76 -8.69 -2.19
C GLY A 264 10.62 -9.52 -2.78
N MET A 265 9.70 -8.88 -3.51
CA MET A 265 8.58 -9.56 -4.16
C MET A 265 9.07 -10.62 -5.15
N VAL A 266 9.99 -10.31 -6.07
CA VAL A 266 10.53 -11.27 -7.05
C VAL A 266 11.23 -12.43 -6.36
N LYS A 267 12.02 -12.15 -5.30
CA LYS A 267 12.68 -13.19 -4.51
C LYS A 267 11.67 -14.15 -3.89
N ASN A 268 10.62 -13.63 -3.25
CA ASN A 268 9.58 -14.46 -2.63
C ASN A 268 8.74 -15.22 -3.67
N LEU A 269 8.43 -14.60 -4.81
CA LEU A 269 7.74 -15.24 -5.93
C LEU A 269 8.54 -16.44 -6.45
N ASN A 270 9.82 -16.24 -6.77
CA ASN A 270 10.68 -17.32 -7.27
C ASN A 270 10.81 -18.47 -6.26
N GLN A 271 10.96 -18.15 -4.97
CA GLN A 271 10.98 -19.16 -3.91
C GLN A 271 9.65 -19.92 -3.81
N SER A 272 8.53 -19.25 -4.02
CA SER A 272 7.19 -19.85 -3.97
C SER A 272 6.95 -20.77 -5.15
N ILE A 273 7.39 -20.38 -6.36
CA ILE A 273 7.35 -21.22 -7.56
C ILE A 273 8.21 -22.48 -7.36
N LEU A 274 9.45 -22.34 -6.90
CA LEU A 274 10.34 -23.49 -6.62
C LEU A 274 9.75 -24.46 -5.60
N LYS A 275 9.03 -23.93 -4.60
CA LYS A 275 8.35 -24.72 -3.56
C LYS A 275 6.94 -25.17 -3.94
N LYS A 276 6.49 -24.87 -5.17
CA LYS A 276 5.13 -25.17 -5.67
C LYS A 276 4.03 -24.66 -4.72
N LYS A 277 4.24 -23.49 -4.11
CA LYS A 277 3.22 -22.85 -3.28
C LYS A 277 2.13 -22.26 -4.20
N PRO A 278 0.85 -22.31 -3.81
CA PRO A 278 -0.19 -21.50 -4.43
C PRO A 278 0.17 -20.01 -4.36
N ILE A 279 -0.02 -19.29 -5.46
CA ILE A 279 0.25 -17.86 -5.56
C ILE A 279 -1.06 -17.10 -5.75
N TYR A 280 -1.43 -16.31 -4.77
CA TYR A 280 -2.61 -15.45 -4.83
C TYR A 280 -2.27 -14.11 -5.50
N LEU A 281 -3.02 -13.78 -6.54
CA LEU A 281 -2.92 -12.52 -7.26
C LEU A 281 -3.99 -11.56 -6.79
N GLN A 282 -3.57 -10.36 -6.40
CA GLN A 282 -4.47 -9.25 -6.13
C GLN A 282 -5.06 -8.79 -7.48
N ALA A 283 -6.27 -9.24 -7.81
CA ALA A 283 -6.95 -9.00 -9.09
C ALA A 283 -8.12 -8.01 -8.94
N GLU A 284 -7.97 -7.03 -8.04
CA GLU A 284 -8.95 -5.97 -7.75
C GLU A 284 -10.39 -6.52 -7.61
N HIS A 285 -11.33 -6.01 -8.41
CA HIS A 285 -12.73 -6.42 -8.44
C HIS A 285 -12.92 -7.93 -8.64
N ARG A 286 -12.00 -8.63 -9.33
CA ARG A 286 -12.11 -10.07 -9.51
C ARG A 286 -11.89 -10.81 -8.20
N SER A 287 -10.92 -10.40 -7.40
CA SER A 287 -10.68 -10.99 -6.07
C SER A 287 -11.86 -10.77 -5.13
N VAL A 288 -12.44 -9.57 -5.15
CA VAL A 288 -13.63 -9.22 -4.33
C VAL A 288 -14.86 -10.06 -4.70
N LYS A 289 -15.01 -10.47 -5.96
CA LYS A 289 -16.15 -11.31 -6.39
C LYS A 289 -16.17 -12.71 -5.79
N PHE A 290 -15.04 -13.21 -5.28
CA PHE A 290 -14.99 -14.51 -4.60
C PHE A 290 -15.52 -14.46 -3.17
N LEU A 291 -15.77 -13.26 -2.63
CA LEU A 291 -16.33 -13.08 -1.29
C LEU A 291 -17.86 -13.28 -1.23
N ARG A 292 -18.51 -13.46 -2.39
CA ARG A 292 -19.97 -13.47 -2.54
C ARG A 292 -20.50 -14.81 -3.00
#